data_AF-A0A379K560-F1
#
_entry.id   AF-A0A379K560-F1
#
_cell.length_a   1.000
_cell.length_b   1.000
_cell.length_c   1.000
_cell.angle_alpha   90.00
_cell.angle_beta   90.00
_cell.angle_gamma   90.00
#
_symmetry.space_group_name_H-M   'P 1'
#
loop_
_entity.id
_entity.type
_entity.pdbx_description
1 polymer ?
#
loop_
_entity_poly.entity_id
_entity_poly.type
_entity_poly.pdbx_seq_one_letter_code
_entity_poly.pdbx_strand_id
1 'polypeptide(L)'
;MLLLKNLALAAVQWLLLLVVRVALIIVGLPMVAIAIPFATPGASASDGRLIWNLPRWAWLFGNDFDGLDGDKRNWWADNCDALVLFGLLPLLRRLGVSLAPLAPTSWLARWWWAAVRNPVNNLRWVPGFNCPVGDCLVTHWGSFTVEDKPGMGGLQFVVARRSGGVSRWFGLYWVHEWSLTRALVLRLGYKVKPEHAFRIGEPAKGMTFKLNLAKAI
;
A
#
# COMPACT_ATOMS: atom_id res chain seq x y z
N MET A 1 -12.35 23.37 -18.17
CA MET A 1 -12.57 23.82 -16.77
C MET A 1 -12.78 22.68 -15.76
N LEU A 2 -13.60 21.66 -16.04
CA LEU A 2 -13.89 20.59 -15.06
C LEU A 2 -12.66 19.75 -14.66
N LEU A 3 -11.78 19.42 -15.62
CA LEU A 3 -10.55 18.67 -15.36
C LEU A 3 -9.59 19.43 -14.44
N LEU A 4 -9.30 20.71 -14.75
CA LEU A 4 -8.46 21.58 -13.92
C LEU A 4 -8.97 21.68 -12.47
N LYS A 5 -10.30 21.85 -12.30
CA LYS A 5 -10.92 21.86 -10.97
C LYS A 5 -10.71 20.52 -10.24
N ASN A 6 -10.89 19.40 -10.93
CA ASN A 6 -10.67 18.08 -10.34
C ASN A 6 -9.19 17.85 -9.99
N LEU A 7 -8.25 18.31 -10.82
CA LEU A 7 -6.82 18.23 -10.53
C LEU A 7 -6.43 19.07 -9.31
N ALA A 8 -6.96 20.29 -9.17
CA ALA A 8 -6.73 21.11 -7.99
C ALA A 8 -7.28 20.45 -6.71
N LEU A 9 -8.51 19.93 -6.76
CA LEU A 9 -9.11 19.19 -5.65
C LEU A 9 -8.34 17.91 -5.32
N ALA A 10 -7.86 17.20 -6.35
CA ALA A 10 -7.04 16.01 -6.20
C ALA A 10 -5.72 16.33 -5.50
N ALA A 11 -5.04 17.40 -5.91
CA ALA A 11 -3.78 17.83 -5.28
C ALA A 11 -3.96 18.14 -3.79
N VAL A 12 -5.01 18.89 -3.42
CA VAL A 12 -5.34 19.16 -2.00
C VAL A 12 -5.64 17.87 -1.26
N GLN A 13 -6.48 16.99 -1.82
CA GLN A 13 -6.82 15.71 -1.21
C GLN A 13 -5.57 14.84 -0.99
N TRP A 14 -4.71 14.71 -2.00
CA TRP A 14 -3.50 13.91 -1.91
C TRP A 14 -2.51 14.49 -0.90
N LEU A 15 -2.36 15.81 -0.83
CA LEU A 15 -1.51 16.46 0.16
C LEU A 15 -2.00 16.16 1.58
N LEU A 16 -3.29 16.36 1.87
CA LEU A 16 -3.87 16.08 3.19
C LEU A 16 -3.70 14.61 3.57
N LEU A 17 -4.01 13.70 2.64
CA LEU A 17 -3.86 12.26 2.85
C LEU A 17 -2.40 11.85 3.06
N LEU A 18 -1.45 12.48 2.35
CA LEU A 18 -0.02 12.24 2.51
C LEU A 18 0.45 12.68 3.89
N VAL A 19 0.08 13.88 4.33
CA VAL A 19 0.44 14.41 5.65
C VAL A 19 -0.07 13.49 6.75
N VAL A 20 -1.34 13.09 6.70
CA VAL A 20 -1.92 12.17 7.69
C VAL A 20 -1.19 10.81 7.64
N ARG A 21 -0.92 10.28 6.44
CA ARG A 21 -0.22 9.00 6.31
C ARG A 21 1.19 9.05 6.88
N VAL A 22 1.96 10.10 6.60
CA VAL A 22 3.32 10.28 7.13
C VAL A 22 3.27 10.38 8.67
N ALA A 23 2.36 11.17 9.22
CA ALA A 23 2.18 11.28 10.67
C ALA A 23 1.87 9.90 11.30
N LEU A 24 0.94 9.14 10.71
CA LEU A 24 0.62 7.80 11.18
C LEU A 24 1.76 6.80 11.01
N ILE A 25 2.59 6.90 9.96
CA ILE A 25 3.79 6.07 9.81
C ILE A 25 4.77 6.36 10.96
N ILE A 26 5.03 7.64 11.25
CA ILE A 26 5.95 8.05 12.32
C ILE A 26 5.46 7.55 13.69
N VAL A 27 4.17 7.74 13.99
CA VAL A 27 3.56 7.21 15.23
C VAL A 27 3.54 5.68 15.23
N GLY A 28 3.37 5.05 14.06
CA GLY A 28 3.35 3.61 13.89
C GLY A 28 4.68 2.95 14.25
N LEU A 29 5.82 3.60 14.03
CA LEU A 29 7.14 3.04 14.35
C LEU A 29 7.26 2.55 15.81
N PRO A 30 7.06 3.39 16.84
CA PRO A 30 7.07 2.96 18.23
C PRO A 30 5.84 2.12 18.60
N MET A 31 4.66 2.43 18.05
CA MET A 31 3.43 1.70 18.39
C MET A 31 3.51 0.23 17.99
N VAL A 32 3.99 -0.08 16.80
CA VAL A 32 4.18 -1.46 16.33
C VAL A 32 5.23 -2.18 17.19
N ALA A 33 6.33 -1.51 17.53
CA ALA A 33 7.39 -2.08 18.38
C ALA A 33 6.85 -2.57 19.73
N ILE A 34 6.02 -1.73 20.38
CA ILE A 34 5.39 -2.03 21.68
C ILE A 34 4.28 -3.08 21.53
N ALA A 35 3.56 -3.10 20.40
CA ALA A 35 2.39 -3.94 20.20
C ALA A 35 2.70 -5.39 19.82
N ILE A 36 3.84 -5.67 19.16
CA ILE A 36 4.21 -7.03 18.70
C ILE A 36 4.21 -8.09 19.81
N PRO A 37 4.75 -7.85 21.02
CA PRO A 37 4.70 -8.83 22.11
C PRO A 37 3.28 -9.24 22.52
N PHE A 38 2.28 -8.41 22.20
CA PHE A 38 0.86 -8.65 22.47
C PHE A 38 0.10 -9.10 21.23
N ALA A 39 0.81 -9.57 20.19
CA ALA A 39 0.17 -10.03 18.96
C ALA A 39 -0.81 -11.17 19.24
N THR A 40 -1.95 -11.13 18.56
CA THR A 40 -3.04 -12.10 18.71
C THR A 40 -3.24 -12.88 17.41
N PRO A 41 -3.57 -14.17 17.47
CA PRO A 41 -3.95 -14.92 16.28
C PRO A 41 -5.28 -14.39 15.71
N GLY A 42 -5.45 -14.49 14.40
CA GLY A 42 -6.67 -14.11 13.69
C GLY A 42 -6.74 -14.76 12.30
N ALA A 43 -7.79 -14.45 11.56
CA ALA A 43 -7.96 -14.90 10.18
C ALA A 43 -7.72 -13.73 9.21
N SER A 44 -7.01 -14.01 8.11
CA SER A 44 -6.80 -13.06 7.02
C SER A 44 -8.13 -12.67 6.38
N ALA A 45 -8.39 -11.37 6.29
CA ALA A 45 -9.56 -10.83 5.59
C ALA A 45 -9.48 -10.99 4.06
N SER A 46 -8.36 -11.48 3.52
CA SER A 46 -8.20 -11.71 2.08
C SER A 46 -8.47 -13.15 1.63
N ASP A 47 -8.22 -14.13 2.50
CA ASP A 47 -8.23 -15.56 2.15
C ASP A 47 -8.51 -16.51 3.34
N GLY A 48 -8.74 -16.01 4.54
CA GLY A 48 -9.12 -16.81 5.72
C GLY A 48 -7.98 -17.56 6.42
N ARG A 49 -6.73 -17.48 5.94
CA ARG A 49 -5.60 -18.16 6.59
C ARG A 49 -5.33 -17.62 7.99
N LEU A 50 -4.75 -18.46 8.86
CA LEU A 50 -4.29 -18.02 10.17
C LEU A 50 -3.14 -17.02 10.03
N ILE A 51 -3.25 -15.91 10.75
CA ILE A 51 -2.25 -14.84 10.80
C ILE A 51 -2.05 -14.37 12.24
N TRP A 52 -0.86 -13.85 12.54
CA TRP A 52 -0.63 -13.06 13.76
C TRP A 52 -0.84 -11.59 13.45
N ASN A 53 -1.62 -10.90 14.26
CA ASN A 53 -1.91 -9.48 14.05
C ASN A 53 -1.66 -8.68 15.33
N LEU A 54 -1.58 -7.35 15.20
CA LEU A 54 -1.46 -6.46 16.34
C LEU A 54 -2.73 -6.51 17.19
N PRO A 55 -2.63 -6.32 18.52
CA PRO A 55 -3.78 -6.22 19.40
C PRO A 55 -4.71 -5.07 18.98
N ARG A 56 -5.98 -5.15 19.38
CA ARG A 56 -7.04 -4.22 18.94
C ARG A 56 -6.69 -2.73 19.14
N TRP A 57 -5.97 -2.38 20.21
CA TRP A 57 -5.56 -1.00 20.49
C TRP A 57 -4.49 -0.47 19.51
N ALA A 58 -3.75 -1.35 18.83
CA ALA A 58 -2.77 -1.00 17.79
C ALA A 58 -3.25 -1.40 16.38
N TRP A 59 -4.51 -1.82 16.23
CA TRP A 59 -5.05 -2.40 14.99
C TRP A 59 -4.80 -1.55 13.75
N LEU A 60 -4.87 -0.21 13.86
CA LEU A 60 -4.66 0.70 12.74
C LEU A 60 -3.29 0.50 12.06
N PHE A 61 -2.27 0.14 12.84
CA PHE A 61 -0.90 -0.09 12.38
C PHE A 61 -0.64 -1.54 11.93
N GLY A 62 -1.64 -2.41 12.08
CA GLY A 62 -1.59 -3.81 11.67
C GLY A 62 -1.92 -4.01 10.20
N ASN A 63 -2.11 -5.28 9.84
CA ASN A 63 -2.45 -5.70 8.49
C ASN A 63 -3.39 -6.91 8.53
N ASP A 64 -4.69 -6.69 8.36
CA ASP A 64 -5.68 -7.77 8.41
C ASP A 64 -5.63 -8.70 7.18
N PHE A 65 -4.88 -8.37 6.13
CA PHE A 65 -4.69 -9.24 4.96
C PHE A 65 -3.49 -10.16 5.14
N ASP A 66 -2.37 -9.62 5.64
CA ASP A 66 -1.12 -10.37 5.71
C ASP A 66 -0.67 -10.76 7.12
N GLY A 67 -1.16 -10.07 8.14
CA GLY A 67 -0.62 -10.16 9.49
C GLY A 67 0.82 -9.65 9.58
N LEU A 68 1.50 -10.06 10.65
CA LEU A 68 2.87 -9.71 11.00
C LEU A 68 3.90 -10.61 10.31
N ASP A 69 3.51 -11.82 9.93
CA ASP A 69 4.42 -12.86 9.42
C ASP A 69 4.56 -12.87 7.90
N GLY A 70 3.89 -11.93 7.20
CA GLY A 70 4.04 -11.76 5.76
C GLY A 70 2.88 -12.31 4.93
N ASP A 71 2.98 -12.13 3.62
CA ASP A 71 1.91 -12.41 2.68
C ASP A 71 1.80 -13.88 2.27
N LYS A 72 0.63 -14.27 1.76
CA LYS A 72 0.29 -15.64 1.36
C LYS A 72 1.17 -16.23 0.25
N ARG A 73 1.94 -15.40 -0.47
CA ARG A 73 2.84 -15.84 -1.55
C ARG A 73 4.23 -16.18 -1.03
N ASN A 74 4.43 -16.15 0.29
CA ASN A 74 5.72 -16.34 0.96
C ASN A 74 6.79 -15.32 0.55
N TRP A 75 6.43 -14.23 -0.14
CA TRP A 75 7.42 -13.24 -0.58
C TRP A 75 8.18 -12.66 0.61
N TRP A 76 7.50 -12.34 1.71
CA TRP A 76 8.20 -11.88 2.91
C TRP A 76 9.10 -12.95 3.52
N ALA A 77 8.64 -14.20 3.61
CA ALA A 77 9.46 -15.30 4.13
C ALA A 77 10.75 -15.48 3.31
N ASP A 78 10.64 -15.41 1.99
CA ASP A 78 11.75 -15.60 1.06
C ASP A 78 12.74 -14.42 1.02
N ASN A 79 12.32 -13.23 1.44
CA ASN A 79 13.11 -11.99 1.27
C ASN A 79 13.45 -11.27 2.58
N CYS A 80 12.88 -11.66 3.73
CA CYS A 80 12.98 -10.88 4.97
C CYS A 80 14.43 -10.61 5.39
N ASP A 81 15.27 -11.64 5.48
CA ASP A 81 16.65 -11.54 5.90
C ASP A 81 17.51 -10.65 4.97
N ALA A 82 17.20 -10.64 3.67
CA ALA A 82 17.89 -9.79 2.70
C ALA A 82 17.45 -8.32 2.73
N LEU A 83 16.25 -8.02 3.25
CA LEU A 83 15.63 -6.70 3.17
C LEU A 83 15.60 -5.94 4.50
N VAL A 84 15.51 -6.65 5.63
CA VAL A 84 15.51 -6.03 6.95
C VAL A 84 16.83 -5.29 7.19
N LEU A 85 16.74 -4.09 7.78
CA LEU A 85 17.90 -3.20 7.98
C LEU A 85 18.68 -2.94 6.67
N PHE A 86 17.96 -2.86 5.54
CA PHE A 86 18.54 -2.63 4.22
C PHE A 86 19.60 -3.67 3.81
N GLY A 87 19.48 -4.90 4.31
CA GLY A 87 20.42 -5.99 3.99
C GLY A 87 21.73 -5.95 4.79
N LEU A 88 21.78 -5.17 5.87
CA LEU A 88 22.96 -5.08 6.74
C LEU A 88 23.36 -6.45 7.33
N LEU A 89 22.41 -7.27 7.76
CA LEU A 89 22.71 -8.57 8.37
C LEU A 89 23.41 -9.53 7.38
N PRO A 90 22.91 -9.75 6.16
CA PRO A 90 23.65 -10.47 5.12
C PRO A 90 25.04 -9.91 4.83
N LEU A 91 25.18 -8.58 4.80
CA LEU A 91 26.47 -7.93 4.57
C LEU A 91 27.46 -8.27 5.69
N LEU A 92 27.05 -8.15 6.96
CA LEU A 92 27.91 -8.47 8.11
C LEU A 92 28.33 -9.94 8.11
N ARG A 93 27.44 -10.86 7.75
CA ARG A 93 27.79 -12.29 7.61
C ARG A 93 28.84 -12.52 6.53
N ARG A 94 28.76 -11.81 5.39
CA ARG A 94 29.80 -11.86 4.34
C ARG A 94 31.14 -11.31 4.81
N LEU A 95 31.15 -10.41 5.80
CA LEU A 95 32.35 -9.87 6.42
C LEU A 95 32.88 -10.74 7.60
N GLY A 96 32.32 -11.94 7.78
CA GLY A 96 32.80 -12.90 8.78
C GLY A 96 32.15 -12.76 10.17
N VAL A 97 31.14 -11.90 10.34
CA VAL A 97 30.40 -11.83 11.61
C VAL A 97 29.45 -13.02 11.72
N SER A 98 29.62 -13.83 12.78
CA SER A 98 28.78 -15.01 13.03
C SER A 98 27.38 -14.62 13.52
N LEU A 99 26.46 -14.39 12.59
CA LEU A 99 25.05 -14.10 12.85
C LEU A 99 24.16 -15.17 12.20
N ALA A 100 23.08 -15.57 12.87
CA ALA A 100 22.06 -16.42 12.26
C ALA A 100 21.25 -15.63 11.20
N PRO A 101 20.66 -16.31 10.20
CA PRO A 101 19.63 -15.71 9.35
C PRO A 101 18.44 -15.22 10.16
N LEU A 102 17.87 -14.08 9.77
CA LEU A 102 16.71 -13.51 10.45
C LEU A 102 15.45 -14.29 10.07
N ALA A 103 14.77 -14.89 11.06
CA ALA A 103 13.50 -15.55 10.84
C ALA A 103 12.37 -14.52 10.60
N PRO A 104 11.41 -14.79 9.70
CA PRO A 104 10.30 -13.87 9.41
C PRO A 104 9.37 -13.64 10.62
N THR A 105 9.36 -14.59 11.56
CA THR A 105 8.58 -14.54 12.81
C THR A 105 9.31 -13.82 13.95
N SER A 106 10.58 -13.45 13.77
CA SER A 106 11.33 -12.71 14.78
C SER A 106 10.71 -11.32 15.02
N TRP A 107 10.88 -10.78 16.22
CA TRP A 107 10.36 -9.46 16.56
C TRP A 107 10.80 -8.39 15.55
N LEU A 108 12.08 -8.39 15.17
CA LEU A 108 12.64 -7.40 14.24
C LEU A 108 12.05 -7.55 12.83
N ALA A 109 11.87 -8.76 12.33
CA ALA A 109 11.26 -8.99 11.03
C ALA A 109 9.79 -8.54 11.01
N ARG A 110 9.02 -8.89 12.05
CA ARG A 110 7.62 -8.45 12.22
C ARG A 110 7.52 -6.92 12.30
N TRP A 111 8.40 -6.29 13.06
CA TRP A 111 8.46 -4.83 13.17
C TRP A 111 8.78 -4.18 11.83
N TRP A 112 9.80 -4.67 11.11
CA TRP A 112 10.16 -4.13 9.80
C TRP A 112 9.03 -4.32 8.78
N TRP A 113 8.39 -5.48 8.77
CA TRP A 113 7.25 -5.77 7.90
C TRP A 113 6.08 -4.81 8.15
N ALA A 114 5.64 -4.70 9.40
CA ALA A 114 4.44 -3.94 9.75
C ALA A 114 4.68 -2.43 9.87
N ALA A 115 5.85 -1.97 10.35
CA ALA A 115 6.12 -0.55 10.59
C ALA A 115 6.88 0.14 9.45
N VAL A 116 7.63 -0.59 8.63
CA VAL A 116 8.46 -0.01 7.56
C VAL A 116 7.97 -0.41 6.17
N ARG A 117 7.73 -1.70 5.93
CA ARG A 117 7.38 -2.20 4.59
C ARG A 117 5.90 -1.96 4.24
N ASN A 118 5.00 -2.22 5.18
CA ASN A 118 3.55 -2.08 5.04
C ASN A 118 2.90 -1.29 6.18
N PRO A 119 3.37 -0.06 6.46
CA PRO A 119 2.87 0.71 7.58
C PRO A 119 1.42 1.13 7.40
N VAL A 120 0.70 1.09 8.51
CA VAL A 120 -0.68 1.60 8.64
C VAL A 120 -1.62 0.94 7.62
N ASN A 121 -1.45 -0.36 7.34
CA ASN A 121 -2.15 -1.00 6.24
C ASN A 121 -3.67 -1.07 6.46
N ASN A 122 -4.10 -1.19 7.71
CA ASN A 122 -5.51 -1.19 8.11
C ASN A 122 -6.21 0.18 7.99
N LEU A 123 -5.47 1.26 7.74
CA LEU A 123 -6.06 2.57 7.40
C LEU A 123 -7.01 2.48 6.19
N ARG A 124 -6.83 1.49 5.32
CA ARG A 124 -7.75 1.18 4.20
C ARG A 124 -9.19 0.84 4.62
N TRP A 125 -9.42 0.52 5.88
CA TRP A 125 -10.75 0.23 6.42
C TRP A 125 -11.44 1.45 7.02
N VAL A 126 -10.68 2.52 7.28
CA VAL A 126 -11.20 3.73 7.90
C VAL A 126 -11.96 4.54 6.84
N PRO A 127 -13.25 4.89 7.08
CA PRO A 127 -14.01 5.74 6.18
C PRO A 127 -13.27 7.06 5.89
N GLY A 128 -13.26 7.46 4.62
CA GLY A 128 -12.53 8.65 4.17
C GLY A 128 -11.05 8.40 3.83
N PHE A 129 -10.48 7.24 4.18
CA PHE A 129 -9.18 6.76 3.69
C PHE A 129 -9.31 5.61 2.69
N ASN A 130 -10.55 5.24 2.39
CA ASN A 130 -10.92 4.36 1.30
C ASN A 130 -11.98 5.00 0.39
N CYS A 131 -12.05 4.50 -0.83
CA CYS A 131 -13.09 4.79 -1.79
C CYS A 131 -14.05 3.59 -1.85
N PRO A 132 -15.32 3.73 -1.45
CA PRO A 132 -16.35 2.69 -1.62
C PRO A 132 -16.78 2.64 -3.09
N VAL A 133 -15.93 2.06 -3.94
CA VAL A 133 -16.05 2.19 -5.40
C VAL A 133 -17.35 1.60 -5.95
N GLY A 134 -17.92 0.58 -5.30
CA GLY A 134 -19.24 0.03 -5.66
C GLY A 134 -20.40 1.04 -5.57
N ASP A 135 -20.25 2.10 -4.77
CA ASP A 135 -21.27 3.15 -4.61
C ASP A 135 -20.95 4.41 -5.44
N CYS A 136 -19.99 4.32 -6.35
CA CYS A 136 -19.43 5.47 -7.05
C CYS A 136 -19.65 5.41 -8.56
N LEU A 137 -19.94 6.57 -9.14
CA LEU A 137 -19.75 6.82 -10.56
C LEU A 137 -18.27 7.08 -10.81
N VAL A 138 -17.65 6.27 -11.68
CA VAL A 138 -16.23 6.35 -12.00
C VAL A 138 -16.05 6.96 -13.39
N THR A 139 -15.23 8.01 -13.46
CA THR A 139 -14.83 8.66 -14.71
C THR A 139 -13.31 8.72 -14.78
N HIS A 140 -12.75 8.85 -15.97
CA HIS A 140 -11.30 8.88 -16.15
C HIS A 140 -10.86 9.79 -17.28
N TRP A 141 -9.57 10.12 -17.27
CA TRP A 141 -8.85 10.80 -18.33
C TRP A 141 -7.50 10.10 -18.56
N GLY A 142 -7.06 10.03 -19.81
CA GLY A 142 -5.89 9.28 -20.23
C GLY A 142 -6.22 7.82 -20.55
N SER A 143 -5.25 6.92 -20.38
CA SER A 143 -5.37 5.50 -20.72
C SER A 143 -6.36 4.77 -19.80
N PHE A 144 -7.18 3.89 -20.38
CA PHE A 144 -8.11 3.05 -19.63
C PHE A 144 -7.39 2.00 -18.75
N THR A 145 -6.27 1.48 -19.25
CA THR A 145 -5.42 0.54 -18.54
C THR A 145 -4.02 1.13 -18.43
N VAL A 146 -3.46 1.14 -17.21
CA VAL A 146 -2.07 1.48 -16.93
C VAL A 146 -1.57 0.51 -15.87
N GLU A 147 -0.46 -0.16 -16.14
CA GLU A 147 0.20 -1.08 -15.21
C GLU A 147 1.72 -0.89 -15.24
N ASP A 148 2.40 -1.25 -14.15
CA ASP A 148 3.87 -1.29 -14.10
C ASP A 148 4.38 -2.60 -14.70
N LYS A 149 4.03 -2.84 -15.97
CA LYS A 149 4.39 -4.00 -16.81
C LYS A 149 4.81 -3.53 -18.21
N PRO A 150 5.62 -4.31 -18.94
CA PRO A 150 6.07 -3.94 -20.29
C PRO A 150 4.91 -3.65 -21.23
N GLY A 151 4.97 -2.52 -21.94
CA GLY A 151 3.96 -2.10 -22.92
C GLY A 151 2.63 -1.65 -22.30
N MET A 152 2.53 -1.54 -20.97
CA MET A 152 1.32 -1.09 -20.26
C MET A 152 1.49 0.29 -19.62
N GLY A 153 2.53 1.02 -20.03
CA GLY A 153 2.76 2.41 -19.70
C GLY A 153 1.61 3.33 -20.12
N GLY A 154 1.58 4.52 -19.50
CA GLY A 154 0.57 5.52 -19.78
C GLY A 154 0.25 6.39 -18.58
N LEU A 155 -0.71 7.29 -18.77
CA LEU A 155 -1.21 8.20 -17.76
C LEU A 155 -2.70 7.94 -17.55
N GLN A 156 -3.10 7.73 -16.31
CA GLN A 156 -4.49 7.47 -15.93
C GLN A 156 -4.84 8.33 -14.73
N PHE A 157 -5.79 9.25 -14.92
CA PHE A 157 -6.41 10.01 -13.85
C PHE A 157 -7.86 9.55 -13.69
N VAL A 158 -8.25 9.19 -12.47
CA VAL A 158 -9.57 8.64 -12.17
C VAL A 158 -10.26 9.49 -11.11
N VAL A 159 -11.55 9.76 -11.33
CA VAL A 159 -12.44 10.38 -10.38
C VAL A 159 -13.57 9.41 -10.07
N ALA A 160 -13.64 8.95 -8.83
CA ALA A 160 -14.82 8.27 -8.31
C ALA A 160 -15.65 9.28 -7.53
N ARG A 161 -16.94 9.38 -7.83
CA ARG A 161 -17.89 10.25 -7.15
C ARG A 161 -19.02 9.42 -6.57
N ARG A 162 -19.34 9.62 -5.29
CA ARG A 162 -20.48 8.92 -4.67
C ARG A 162 -21.78 9.28 -5.39
N SER A 163 -22.60 8.29 -5.73
CA SER A 163 -23.92 8.57 -6.31
C SER A 163 -24.76 9.40 -5.34
N GLY A 164 -25.40 10.47 -5.84
CA GLY A 164 -26.19 11.40 -5.02
C GLY A 164 -25.40 12.25 -4.01
N GLY A 165 -24.07 12.10 -3.93
CA GLY A 165 -23.23 12.76 -2.92
C GLY A 165 -22.28 13.82 -3.47
N VAL A 166 -21.63 14.51 -2.52
CA VAL A 166 -20.54 15.47 -2.77
C VAL A 166 -19.16 14.84 -2.71
N SER A 167 -19.02 13.67 -2.07
CA SER A 167 -17.73 13.00 -1.87
C SER A 167 -17.11 12.55 -3.18
N ARG A 168 -15.80 12.81 -3.32
CA ARG A 168 -14.99 12.48 -4.49
C ARG A 168 -13.67 11.88 -4.06
N TRP A 169 -13.20 10.90 -4.81
CA TRP A 169 -11.94 10.21 -4.60
C TRP A 169 -11.14 10.27 -5.89
N PHE A 170 -9.91 10.78 -5.77
CA PHE A 170 -9.03 10.99 -6.92
C PHE A 170 -7.87 10.00 -6.91
N GLY A 171 -7.60 9.39 -8.06
CA GLY A 171 -6.47 8.50 -8.28
C GLY A 171 -5.66 8.96 -9.49
N LEU A 172 -4.34 8.89 -9.39
CA LEU A 172 -3.41 9.08 -10.51
C LEU A 172 -2.51 7.87 -10.61
N TYR A 173 -2.36 7.34 -11.82
CA TYR A 173 -1.34 6.36 -12.14
C TYR A 173 -0.61 6.78 -13.41
N TRP A 174 0.69 7.02 -13.29
CA TRP A 174 1.56 7.36 -14.41
C TRP A 174 2.72 6.36 -14.44
N VAL A 175 2.88 5.72 -15.60
CA VAL A 175 3.99 4.83 -15.91
C VAL A 175 4.63 5.33 -17.19
N HIS A 176 5.87 5.78 -17.11
CA HIS A 176 6.67 6.21 -18.26
C HIS A 176 7.83 5.23 -18.45
N GLU A 177 7.71 4.39 -19.46
CA GLU A 177 8.76 3.44 -19.85
C GLU A 177 9.86 4.21 -20.59
N TRP A 178 11.08 4.18 -20.06
CA TRP A 178 12.24 4.82 -20.68
C TRP A 178 13.25 3.79 -21.21
N SER A 179 13.02 2.50 -20.94
CA SER A 179 13.68 1.38 -21.63
C SER A 179 12.79 0.14 -21.61
N LEU A 180 13.21 -0.91 -22.31
CA LEU A 180 12.53 -2.21 -22.33
C LEU A 180 12.45 -2.90 -20.95
N THR A 181 13.23 -2.46 -19.96
CA THR A 181 13.31 -3.08 -18.63
C THR A 181 13.08 -2.10 -17.48
N ARG A 182 12.83 -0.81 -17.79
CA ARG A 182 12.75 0.25 -16.78
C ARG A 182 11.66 1.26 -17.07
N ALA A 183 10.96 1.64 -16.01
CA ALA A 183 9.97 2.69 -16.03
C ALA A 183 10.06 3.62 -14.82
N LEU A 184 9.68 4.88 -15.02
CA LEU A 184 9.23 5.76 -13.95
C LEU A 184 7.78 5.39 -13.61
N VAL A 185 7.50 5.21 -12.32
CA VAL A 185 6.17 4.86 -11.82
C VAL A 185 5.77 5.83 -10.72
N LEU A 186 4.71 6.60 -10.98
CA LEU A 186 4.05 7.47 -10.02
C LEU A 186 2.61 7.01 -9.80
N ARG A 187 2.23 6.71 -8.57
CA ARG A 187 0.83 6.42 -8.20
C ARG A 187 0.43 7.21 -6.98
N LEU A 188 -0.61 8.03 -7.10
CA LEU A 188 -1.10 8.93 -6.05
C LEU A 188 -2.59 8.70 -5.80
N GLY A 189 -3.01 8.86 -4.55
CA GLY A 189 -4.41 8.80 -4.16
C GLY A 189 -5.00 7.40 -4.17
N TYR A 190 -6.29 7.29 -4.49
CA TYR A 190 -7.04 6.04 -4.37
C TYR A 190 -6.70 5.08 -5.50
N LYS A 191 -6.58 3.79 -5.18
CA LYS A 191 -6.31 2.72 -6.14
C LYS A 191 -7.54 2.37 -7.00
N VAL A 192 -8.34 3.36 -7.39
CA VAL A 192 -9.48 3.21 -8.30
C VAL A 192 -8.96 3.12 -9.74
N LYS A 193 -9.55 2.22 -10.54
CA LYS A 193 -9.33 2.07 -11.97
C LYS A 193 -10.65 2.27 -12.72
N PRO A 194 -10.64 2.64 -14.01
CA PRO A 194 -11.83 2.79 -14.83
C PRO A 194 -12.71 1.51 -14.86
N GLU A 195 -12.08 0.33 -14.91
CA GLU A 195 -12.75 -0.97 -14.91
C GLU A 195 -13.66 -1.21 -13.69
N HIS A 196 -13.42 -0.54 -12.56
CA HIS A 196 -14.28 -0.70 -11.38
C HIS A 196 -15.69 -0.14 -11.58
N ALA A 197 -15.91 0.71 -12.60
CA ALA A 197 -17.24 1.19 -12.96
C ALA A 197 -18.20 0.05 -13.34
N PHE A 198 -17.65 -1.09 -13.77
CA PHE A 198 -18.40 -2.20 -14.35
C PHE A 198 -18.45 -3.44 -13.44
N ARG A 199 -17.97 -3.33 -12.19
CA ARG A 199 -17.86 -4.46 -11.27
C ARG A 199 -18.86 -4.33 -10.12
N ILE A 200 -19.75 -5.31 -10.01
CA ILE A 200 -20.73 -5.41 -8.93
C ILE A 200 -20.03 -5.95 -7.68
N GLY A 201 -20.26 -5.32 -6.53
CA GLY A 201 -19.69 -5.76 -5.24
C GLY A 201 -18.18 -5.52 -5.12
N GLU A 202 -17.61 -4.64 -5.94
CA GLU A 202 -16.17 -4.33 -5.88
C GLU A 202 -15.80 -3.73 -4.51
N PRO A 203 -14.80 -4.30 -3.80
CA PRO A 203 -14.45 -3.85 -2.45
C PRO A 203 -13.83 -2.45 -2.47
N ALA A 204 -13.91 -1.78 -1.32
CA ALA A 204 -13.37 -0.45 -1.15
C ALA A 204 -11.86 -0.39 -1.49
N LYS A 205 -11.45 0.68 -2.17
CA LYS A 205 -10.06 0.87 -2.61
C LYS A 205 -9.35 1.85 -1.70
N GLY A 206 -8.27 1.39 -1.07
CA GLY A 206 -7.41 2.24 -0.25
C GLY A 206 -6.53 3.17 -1.09
N MET A 207 -5.83 4.07 -0.40
CA MET A 207 -4.91 5.04 -0.99
C MET A 207 -3.46 4.54 -1.12
N THR A 208 -2.70 5.15 -2.01
CA THR A 208 -1.29 4.84 -2.27
C THR A 208 -0.50 6.09 -2.64
N PHE A 209 0.75 6.11 -2.20
CA PHE A 209 1.77 7.07 -2.64
C PHE A 209 2.96 6.21 -3.05
N LYS A 210 3.19 6.10 -4.35
CA LYS A 210 4.30 5.35 -4.92
C LYS A 210 5.04 6.29 -5.87
N LEU A 211 6.32 6.45 -5.64
CA LEU A 211 7.25 7.05 -6.58
C LEU A 211 8.40 6.06 -6.74
N ASN A 212 8.64 5.60 -7.96
CA ASN A 212 9.79 4.80 -8.29
C ASN A 212 10.35 5.28 -9.63
N LEU A 213 11.53 5.89 -9.61
CA LEU A 213 12.13 6.51 -10.80
C LEU A 213 12.71 5.49 -11.78
N ALA A 214 12.99 4.27 -11.32
CA ALA A 214 13.68 3.22 -12.07
C ALA A 214 13.11 1.82 -11.73
N LYS A 215 11.79 1.67 -11.82
CA LYS A 215 11.11 0.41 -11.57
C LYS A 215 11.51 -0.60 -12.65
N ALA A 216 11.96 -1.78 -12.24
CA ALA A 216 12.07 -2.93 -13.14
C ALA A 216 10.68 -3.30 -13.69
N ILE A 217 10.56 -3.38 -15.00
CA ILE A 217 9.38 -3.87 -15.74
C ILE A 217 9.76 -5.03 -16.63
#